data_AF-A0A3R7XLA2-F1
#
_entry.id   AF-A0A3R7XLA2-F1
#
_cell.length_a   1.000
_cell.length_b   1.000
_cell.length_c   1.000
_cell.angle_alpha   90.00
_cell.angle_beta   90.00
_cell.angle_gamma   90.00
#
_symmetry.space_group_name_H-M   'P 1'
#
loop_
_entity.id
_entity.type
_entity.pdbx_description
1 polymer ?
#
loop_
_entity_poly.entity_id
_entity_poly.type
_entity_poly.pdbx_seq_one_letter_code
_entity_poly.pdbx_strand_id
1 'polypeptide(L)'
;MAPGFIKEMLDWIAGKSETYAEKAYKFLQLDEDNNLGLRNERYNAWIRYLAEAPPAIKSAIPKFLSRHGDESLLTMLDALEEAKVGKDLQGQLKSALITSWKDQKKPARDVFTLLKLNLKPEPNHSVDVERLSMWVQYVEKNLFMPGTQMLVVIRNYELDVRAMILGGLKQIEGTDWVVQFLQNPLLKIFQERDGLFKGQVVQVFNELNLQNNLLKNPNLDIFYSFAAKFESTMTKEASLITAARAVYGDIPLGKMLEAAWRKDTDATATPLLLELFRQWNADTKSHQRDIDNKLEGDLQASYDAYISAFVKAI
;
A
#
# COMPACT_ATOMS: atom_id res chain seq x y z
N MET A 1 13.00 4.87 -31.77
CA MET A 1 12.18 5.12 -32.99
C MET A 1 12.57 6.44 -33.65
N ALA A 2 12.49 6.58 -34.98
CA ALA A 2 12.77 7.86 -35.67
C ALA A 2 11.65 8.90 -35.41
N PRO A 3 11.96 10.19 -35.18
CA PRO A 3 10.97 11.25 -34.92
C PRO A 3 9.88 11.40 -36.01
N GLY A 4 10.20 11.01 -37.25
CA GLY A 4 9.24 11.02 -38.37
C GLY A 4 8.13 9.99 -38.25
N PHE A 5 8.37 8.85 -37.60
CA PHE A 5 7.38 7.77 -37.46
C PHE A 5 6.25 8.15 -36.51
N ILE A 6 6.56 8.84 -35.42
CA ILE A 6 5.56 9.36 -34.48
C ILE A 6 4.71 10.44 -35.17
N LYS A 7 5.32 11.29 -36.00
CA LYS A 7 4.63 12.34 -36.74
C LYS A 7 3.70 11.77 -37.82
N GLU A 8 4.15 10.80 -38.62
CA GLU A 8 3.30 10.10 -39.59
C GLU A 8 2.15 9.35 -38.93
N MET A 9 2.39 8.74 -37.77
CA MET A 9 1.35 8.07 -37.00
C MET A 9 0.30 9.08 -36.47
N LEU A 10 0.74 10.24 -35.95
CA LEU A 10 -0.16 11.31 -35.52
C LEU A 10 -0.94 11.94 -36.69
N ASP A 11 -0.30 12.13 -37.86
CA ASP A 11 -0.93 12.68 -39.06
C ASP A 11 -1.95 11.71 -39.69
N TRP A 12 -1.67 10.40 -39.67
CA TRP A 12 -2.62 9.36 -40.12
C TRP A 12 -3.84 9.25 -39.19
N ILE A 13 -3.64 9.49 -37.90
CA ILE A 13 -4.65 9.35 -36.85
C ILE A 13 -5.48 10.65 -36.64
N ALA A 14 -5.08 11.78 -37.22
CA ALA A 14 -5.86 13.03 -37.23
C ALA A 14 -7.25 12.89 -37.90
N GLY A 15 -7.52 11.78 -38.59
CA GLY A 15 -8.86 11.36 -38.99
C GLY A 15 -9.71 10.97 -37.78
N LYS A 16 -10.54 11.90 -37.30
CA LYS A 16 -11.42 11.76 -36.11
C LYS A 16 -12.48 10.64 -36.23
N SER A 17 -12.11 9.35 -36.12
CA SER A 17 -13.07 8.24 -36.08
C SER A 17 -12.70 7.20 -35.02
N GLU A 18 -13.72 6.63 -34.35
CA GLU A 18 -13.60 5.55 -33.35
C GLU A 18 -12.76 4.36 -33.86
N THR A 19 -12.80 4.08 -35.17
CA THR A 19 -12.02 2.99 -35.78
C THR A 19 -10.51 3.21 -35.73
N TYR A 20 -10.02 4.43 -35.52
CA TYR A 20 -8.57 4.72 -35.56
C TYR A 20 -7.83 4.24 -34.31
N ALA A 21 -8.45 4.26 -33.13
CA ALA A 21 -7.77 3.76 -31.94
C ALA A 21 -7.66 2.22 -31.95
N GLU A 22 -8.69 1.53 -32.45
CA GLU A 22 -8.64 0.08 -32.70
C GLU A 22 -7.65 -0.26 -33.82
N LYS A 23 -7.64 0.49 -34.93
CA LYS A 23 -6.68 0.31 -36.02
C LYS A 23 -5.26 0.58 -35.57
N ALA A 24 -5.02 1.62 -34.76
CA ALA A 24 -3.71 1.90 -34.18
C ALA A 24 -3.28 0.76 -33.25
N TYR A 25 -4.18 0.23 -32.43
CA TYR A 25 -3.88 -0.92 -31.57
C TYR A 25 -3.42 -2.16 -32.36
N LYS A 26 -4.19 -2.52 -33.40
CA LYS A 26 -3.86 -3.63 -34.31
C LYS A 26 -2.61 -3.38 -35.15
N PHE A 27 -2.46 -2.16 -35.66
CA PHE A 27 -1.29 -1.74 -36.43
C PHE A 27 0.00 -1.82 -35.61
N LEU A 28 -0.10 -1.53 -34.31
CA LEU A 28 1.00 -1.68 -33.37
C LEU A 28 1.17 -3.14 -32.87
N GLN A 29 0.39 -4.08 -33.41
CA GLN A 29 0.40 -5.52 -33.12
C GLN A 29 0.15 -5.84 -31.65
N LEU A 30 -0.63 -5.01 -30.97
CA LEU A 30 -0.93 -5.17 -29.55
C LEU A 30 -2.01 -6.23 -29.28
N ASP A 31 -2.60 -6.82 -30.32
CA ASP A 31 -3.57 -7.92 -30.27
C ASP A 31 -2.99 -9.31 -30.58
N GLU A 32 -1.81 -9.37 -31.22
CA GLU A 32 -1.14 -10.62 -31.60
C GLU A 32 -0.12 -11.11 -30.55
N ASP A 33 0.36 -10.21 -29.69
CA ASP A 33 1.19 -10.58 -28.56
C ASP A 33 0.31 -11.09 -27.40
N ASN A 34 0.33 -12.41 -27.18
CA ASN A 34 -0.02 -13.03 -25.88
C ASN A 34 0.89 -12.53 -24.72
N ASN A 35 1.76 -11.55 -25.00
CA ASN A 35 2.62 -10.81 -24.11
C ASN A 35 2.35 -9.30 -24.27
N LEU A 36 1.18 -8.85 -23.80
CA LEU A 36 0.92 -7.44 -23.46
C LEU A 36 1.94 -6.85 -22.45
N GLY A 37 2.87 -7.66 -21.95
CA GLY A 37 3.96 -7.29 -21.05
C GLY A 37 5.12 -6.50 -21.66
N LEU A 38 5.16 -6.23 -22.97
CA LEU A 38 6.21 -5.37 -23.53
C LEU A 38 5.72 -3.93 -23.65
N ARG A 39 5.99 -3.15 -22.59
CA ARG A 39 6.09 -1.69 -22.59
C ARG A 39 7.15 -1.20 -23.58
N ASN A 40 6.98 -1.51 -24.85
CA ASN A 40 7.83 -1.06 -25.92
C ASN A 40 7.46 0.38 -26.32
N GLU A 41 8.32 1.02 -27.10
CA GLU A 41 8.11 2.41 -27.55
C GLU A 41 6.76 2.60 -28.29
N ARG A 42 6.23 1.55 -28.93
CA ARG A 42 4.95 1.57 -29.65
C ARG A 42 3.76 1.68 -28.71
N TYR A 43 3.76 0.88 -27.64
CA TYR A 43 2.73 0.91 -26.61
C TYR A 43 2.68 2.29 -25.92
N ASN A 44 3.84 2.85 -25.57
CA ASN A 44 3.93 4.19 -24.99
C ASN A 44 3.44 5.30 -25.94
N ALA A 45 3.69 5.16 -27.25
CA ALA A 45 3.19 6.11 -28.24
C ALA A 45 1.65 6.05 -28.34
N TRP A 46 1.06 4.85 -28.27
CA TRP A 46 -0.39 4.68 -28.25
C TRP A 46 -1.04 5.25 -26.98
N ILE A 47 -0.43 5.05 -25.81
CA ILE A 47 -0.87 5.65 -24.55
C ILE A 47 -0.90 7.20 -24.63
N ARG A 48 0.14 7.81 -25.20
CA ARG A 48 0.19 9.27 -25.42
C ARG A 48 -0.87 9.75 -26.40
N TYR A 49 -1.07 9.01 -27.48
CA TYR A 49 -2.15 9.30 -28.42
C TYR A 49 -3.52 9.27 -27.71
N LEU A 50 -3.80 8.23 -26.91
CA LEU A 50 -5.05 8.14 -26.17
C LEU A 50 -5.21 9.28 -25.16
N ALA A 51 -4.14 9.80 -24.58
CA ALA A 51 -4.19 10.97 -23.71
C ALA A 51 -4.76 12.21 -24.44
N GLU A 52 -4.35 12.42 -25.68
CA GLU A 52 -4.69 13.57 -26.52
C GLU A 52 -5.97 13.37 -27.35
N ALA A 53 -6.46 12.13 -27.45
CA ALA A 53 -7.61 11.79 -28.26
C ALA A 53 -8.92 12.47 -27.79
N PRO A 54 -9.84 12.81 -28.73
CA PRO A 54 -11.17 13.30 -28.41
C PRO A 54 -11.98 12.31 -27.55
N PRO A 55 -12.94 12.77 -26.74
CA PRO A 55 -13.76 11.90 -25.87
C PRO A 55 -14.43 10.72 -26.58
N ALA A 56 -14.94 10.92 -27.80
CA ALA A 56 -15.59 9.85 -28.58
C ALA A 56 -14.65 8.65 -28.84
N ILE A 57 -13.36 8.92 -29.05
CA ILE A 57 -12.35 7.88 -29.27
C ILE A 57 -12.04 7.17 -27.95
N LYS A 58 -11.87 7.95 -26.86
CA LYS A 58 -11.62 7.41 -25.51
C LYS A 58 -12.76 6.47 -25.07
N SER A 59 -14.02 6.82 -25.34
CA SER A 59 -15.18 6.00 -24.96
C SER A 59 -15.30 4.67 -25.68
N ALA A 60 -14.67 4.49 -26.85
CA ALA A 60 -14.67 3.23 -27.57
C ALA A 60 -13.65 2.21 -27.02
N ILE A 61 -12.56 2.68 -26.40
CA ILE A 61 -11.44 1.84 -25.95
C ILE A 61 -11.83 0.76 -24.94
N PRO A 62 -12.58 1.04 -23.86
CA PRO A 62 -12.91 0.01 -22.89
C PRO A 62 -13.74 -1.12 -23.50
N LYS A 63 -14.66 -0.79 -24.43
CA LYS A 63 -15.48 -1.77 -25.14
C LYS A 63 -14.67 -2.62 -26.13
N PHE A 64 -13.64 -2.03 -26.73
CA PHE A 64 -12.71 -2.76 -27.59
C PHE A 64 -11.86 -3.72 -26.76
N LEU A 65 -11.19 -3.23 -25.72
CA LEU A 65 -10.28 -4.02 -24.88
C LEU A 65 -11.01 -5.11 -24.09
N SER A 66 -12.27 -4.90 -23.69
CA SER A 66 -13.04 -5.95 -23.00
C SER A 66 -13.24 -7.21 -23.85
N ARG A 67 -13.18 -7.11 -25.19
CA ARG A 67 -13.19 -8.28 -26.10
C ARG A 67 -11.91 -9.11 -26.01
N HIS A 68 -10.81 -8.50 -25.57
CA HIS A 68 -9.51 -9.15 -25.37
C HIS A 68 -9.33 -9.65 -23.93
N GLY A 69 -10.26 -9.33 -23.02
CA GLY A 69 -10.29 -9.82 -21.64
C GLY A 69 -9.86 -8.80 -20.59
N ASP A 70 -10.02 -9.17 -19.33
CA ASP A 70 -9.78 -8.27 -18.19
C ASP A 70 -8.29 -7.95 -18.01
N GLU A 71 -7.39 -8.85 -18.41
CA GLU A 71 -5.94 -8.64 -18.36
C GLU A 71 -5.51 -7.49 -19.29
N SER A 72 -6.12 -7.37 -20.47
CA SER A 72 -5.85 -6.26 -21.40
C SER A 72 -6.31 -4.92 -20.82
N LEU A 73 -7.48 -4.90 -20.18
CA LEU A 73 -7.99 -3.71 -19.49
C LEU A 73 -7.11 -3.31 -18.31
N LEU A 74 -6.66 -4.26 -17.49
CA LEU A 74 -5.78 -4.00 -16.34
C LEU A 74 -4.40 -3.54 -16.76
N THR A 75 -3.80 -4.17 -17.77
CA THR A 75 -2.48 -3.77 -18.29
C THR A 75 -2.51 -2.33 -18.82
N MET A 76 -3.58 -1.97 -19.52
CA MET A 76 -3.82 -0.60 -19.97
C MET A 76 -3.99 0.37 -18.80
N LEU A 77 -4.77 0.00 -17.80
CA LEU A 77 -4.96 0.81 -16.60
C LEU A 77 -3.64 1.08 -15.88
N ASP A 78 -2.82 0.04 -15.66
CA ASP A 78 -1.50 0.14 -15.04
C ASP A 78 -0.61 1.14 -15.80
N ALA A 79 -0.58 1.05 -17.14
CA ALA A 79 0.24 1.93 -17.96
C ALA A 79 -0.23 3.40 -17.95
N LEU A 80 -1.54 3.63 -17.93
CA LEU A 80 -2.10 4.99 -17.84
C LEU A 80 -1.84 5.62 -16.47
N GLU A 81 -1.90 4.82 -15.40
CA GLU A 81 -1.60 5.26 -14.04
C GLU A 81 -0.13 5.68 -13.92
N GLU A 82 0.80 4.88 -14.44
CA GLU A 82 2.22 5.21 -14.46
C GLU A 82 2.56 6.42 -15.33
N ALA A 83 1.94 6.51 -16.51
CA ALA A 83 2.13 7.65 -17.40
C ALA A 83 1.42 8.92 -16.90
N LYS A 84 0.66 8.84 -15.79
CA LYS A 84 -0.17 9.91 -15.22
C LYS A 84 -1.11 10.55 -16.25
N VAL A 85 -1.62 9.72 -17.16
CA VAL A 85 -2.53 10.14 -18.24
C VAL A 85 -3.96 10.28 -17.68
N GLY A 86 -4.72 11.26 -18.19
CA GLY A 86 -5.96 11.79 -17.62
C GLY A 86 -6.95 10.79 -16.99
N LYS A 87 -7.53 11.20 -15.84
CA LYS A 87 -8.41 10.39 -14.98
C LYS A 87 -9.71 9.89 -15.63
N ASP A 88 -10.19 10.57 -16.68
CA ASP A 88 -11.43 10.21 -17.37
C ASP A 88 -11.34 8.82 -18.02
N LEU A 89 -10.29 8.57 -18.83
CA LEU A 89 -10.09 7.28 -19.47
C LEU A 89 -9.82 6.16 -18.46
N GLN A 90 -9.04 6.45 -17.40
CA GLN A 90 -8.83 5.49 -16.30
C GLN A 90 -10.16 5.10 -15.63
N GLY A 91 -11.04 6.08 -15.37
CA GLY A 91 -12.37 5.83 -14.81
C GLY A 91 -13.26 5.00 -15.72
N GLN A 92 -13.20 5.22 -17.03
CA GLN A 92 -13.92 4.42 -18.02
C GLN A 92 -13.41 2.97 -18.08
N LEU A 93 -12.09 2.76 -18.00
CA LEU A 93 -11.49 1.41 -17.93
C LEU A 93 -11.87 0.69 -16.64
N LYS A 94 -11.81 1.38 -15.49
CA LYS A 94 -12.26 0.84 -14.20
C LYS A 94 -13.72 0.42 -14.24
N SER A 95 -14.57 1.24 -14.87
CA SER A 95 -15.99 0.93 -15.05
C SER A 95 -16.20 -0.29 -15.95
N ALA A 96 -15.47 -0.38 -17.07
CA ALA A 96 -15.55 -1.52 -17.97
C ALA A 96 -15.06 -2.82 -17.32
N LEU A 97 -14.03 -2.77 -16.48
CA LEU A 97 -13.59 -3.91 -15.67
C LEU A 97 -14.71 -4.41 -14.75
N ILE A 98 -15.35 -3.50 -13.99
CA ILE A 98 -16.46 -3.86 -13.09
C ILE A 98 -17.63 -4.48 -13.87
N THR A 99 -18.01 -3.89 -15.02
CA THR A 99 -19.05 -4.43 -15.90
C THR A 99 -18.67 -5.81 -16.42
N SER A 100 -17.42 -5.98 -16.90
CA SER A 100 -16.92 -7.25 -17.40
C SER A 100 -16.97 -8.35 -16.33
N TRP A 101 -16.51 -8.07 -15.11
CA TRP A 101 -16.58 -9.02 -14.00
C TRP A 101 -18.01 -9.39 -13.63
N LYS A 102 -18.94 -8.43 -13.71
CA LYS A 102 -20.37 -8.65 -13.47
C LYS A 102 -20.97 -9.56 -14.54
N ASP A 103 -20.73 -9.26 -15.81
CA ASP A 103 -21.28 -10.00 -16.95
C ASP A 103 -20.75 -11.43 -16.98
N GLN A 104 -19.47 -11.61 -16.64
CA GLN A 104 -18.84 -12.91 -16.46
C GLN A 104 -19.22 -13.62 -15.14
N LYS A 105 -19.98 -12.95 -14.25
CA LYS A 105 -20.36 -13.45 -12.92
C LYS A 105 -19.18 -13.95 -12.09
N LYS A 106 -18.06 -13.22 -12.13
CA LYS A 106 -16.84 -13.64 -11.41
C LYS A 106 -17.08 -13.72 -9.90
N PRO A 107 -16.56 -14.74 -9.20
CA PRO A 107 -16.61 -14.76 -7.76
C PRO A 107 -15.68 -13.70 -7.17
N ALA A 108 -15.99 -13.22 -5.96
CA ALA A 108 -15.20 -12.21 -5.25
C ALA A 108 -13.70 -12.56 -5.17
N ARG A 109 -13.39 -13.85 -4.95
CA ARG A 109 -12.01 -14.35 -4.85
C ARG A 109 -11.21 -14.19 -6.14
N ASP A 110 -11.84 -14.43 -7.28
CA ASP A 110 -11.16 -14.37 -8.57
C ASP A 110 -10.82 -12.92 -8.91
N VAL A 111 -11.76 -12.00 -8.69
CA VAL A 111 -11.51 -10.56 -8.85
C VAL A 111 -10.43 -10.06 -7.89
N PHE A 112 -10.44 -10.55 -6.64
CA PHE A 112 -9.40 -10.22 -5.65
C PHE A 112 -8.00 -10.62 -6.12
N THR A 113 -7.88 -11.82 -6.70
CA THR A 113 -6.61 -12.36 -7.22
C THR A 113 -6.21 -11.65 -8.51
N LEU A 114 -7.16 -11.38 -9.39
CA LEU A 114 -6.96 -10.64 -10.64
C LEU A 114 -6.41 -9.23 -10.38
N LEU A 115 -6.87 -8.59 -9.32
CA LEU A 115 -6.37 -7.29 -8.85
C LEU A 115 -5.08 -7.38 -8.03
N LYS A 116 -4.48 -8.58 -7.92
CA LYS A 116 -3.22 -8.83 -7.21
C LYS A 116 -3.27 -8.42 -5.73
N LEU A 117 -4.44 -8.51 -5.09
CA LEU A 117 -4.62 -8.17 -3.68
C LEU A 117 -4.21 -9.31 -2.73
N ASN A 118 -3.91 -10.48 -3.27
CA ASN A 118 -3.46 -11.67 -2.53
C ASN A 118 -1.93 -11.78 -2.43
N LEU A 119 -1.19 -10.76 -2.87
CA LEU A 119 0.26 -10.78 -2.81
C LEU A 119 0.74 -10.64 -1.38
N LYS A 120 1.79 -11.38 -1.04
CA LYS A 120 2.42 -11.29 0.27
C LYS A 120 3.02 -9.90 0.45
N PRO A 121 2.90 -9.30 1.65
CA PRO A 121 3.56 -8.04 1.94
C PRO A 121 5.08 -8.20 1.79
N GLU A 122 5.69 -7.38 0.94
CA GLU A 122 7.14 -7.18 0.93
C GLU A 122 7.52 -6.03 1.88
N PRO A 123 8.76 -5.98 2.40
CA PRO A 123 9.23 -4.82 3.17
C PRO A 123 9.00 -3.52 2.39
N ASN A 124 8.42 -2.50 3.03
CA ASN A 124 8.06 -1.23 2.39
C ASN A 124 6.88 -1.29 1.38
N HIS A 125 6.18 -2.41 1.27
CA HIS A 125 4.98 -2.54 0.43
C HIS A 125 3.67 -2.44 1.23
N SER A 126 2.78 -1.56 0.81
CA SER A 126 1.40 -1.46 1.29
C SER A 126 0.43 -1.92 0.21
N VAL A 127 -0.74 -2.42 0.60
CA VAL A 127 -1.81 -2.75 -0.35
C VAL A 127 -2.15 -1.54 -1.21
N ASP A 128 -2.37 -1.78 -2.50
CA ASP A 128 -2.97 -0.82 -3.41
C ASP A 128 -4.43 -0.55 -3.00
N VAL A 129 -4.64 0.56 -2.29
CA VAL A 129 -5.96 0.98 -1.78
C VAL A 129 -6.92 1.28 -2.93
N GLU A 130 -6.42 1.73 -4.08
CA GLU A 130 -7.26 2.02 -5.24
C GLU A 130 -7.80 0.74 -5.86
N ARG A 131 -6.95 -0.29 -6.03
CA ARG A 131 -7.38 -1.62 -6.47
C ARG A 131 -8.28 -2.30 -5.45
N LEU A 132 -7.98 -2.17 -4.16
CA LEU A 132 -8.84 -2.68 -3.09
C LEU A 132 -10.21 -2.00 -3.12
N SER A 133 -10.29 -0.70 -3.35
CA SER A 133 -11.55 0.03 -3.51
C SER A 133 -12.35 -0.47 -4.72
N MET A 134 -11.70 -0.76 -5.85
CA MET A 134 -12.38 -1.38 -7.01
C MET A 134 -13.00 -2.74 -6.65
N TRP A 135 -12.26 -3.58 -5.92
CA TRP A 135 -12.77 -4.86 -5.45
C TRP A 135 -13.96 -4.71 -4.49
N VAL A 136 -13.86 -3.81 -3.51
CA VAL A 136 -14.93 -3.49 -2.56
C VAL A 136 -16.19 -3.06 -3.32
N GLN A 137 -16.07 -2.09 -4.23
CA GLN A 137 -17.19 -1.60 -5.04
C GLN A 137 -17.82 -2.70 -5.90
N TYR A 138 -17.00 -3.58 -6.49
CA TYR A 138 -17.51 -4.70 -7.27
C TYR A 138 -18.35 -5.65 -6.40
N VAL A 139 -17.80 -6.07 -5.25
CA VAL A 139 -18.47 -7.01 -4.35
C VAL A 139 -19.77 -6.39 -3.81
N GLU A 140 -19.74 -5.15 -3.34
CA GLU A 140 -20.90 -4.44 -2.80
C GLU A 140 -22.06 -4.32 -3.79
N LYS A 141 -21.76 -3.94 -5.04
CA LYS A 141 -22.78 -3.62 -6.03
C LYS A 141 -23.32 -4.84 -6.77
N ASN A 142 -22.56 -5.94 -6.81
CA ASN A 142 -22.86 -7.04 -7.74
C ASN A 142 -23.02 -8.41 -7.08
N LEU A 143 -22.60 -8.60 -5.83
CA LEU A 143 -22.63 -9.91 -5.18
C LEU A 143 -23.61 -9.95 -4.00
N PHE A 144 -24.19 -11.12 -3.76
CA PHE A 144 -25.06 -11.37 -2.63
C PHE A 144 -24.26 -11.42 -1.32
N MET A 145 -24.80 -10.81 -0.26
CA MET A 145 -24.16 -10.71 1.07
C MET A 145 -22.70 -10.20 0.97
N PRO A 146 -22.48 -8.98 0.45
CA PRO A 146 -21.15 -8.48 0.10
C PRO A 146 -20.16 -8.54 1.27
N GLY A 147 -20.57 -8.12 2.46
CA GLY A 147 -19.74 -8.21 3.65
C GLY A 147 -19.30 -9.64 3.98
N THR A 148 -20.19 -10.63 3.82
CA THR A 148 -19.83 -12.05 4.05
C THR A 148 -18.84 -12.56 3.00
N GLN A 149 -19.04 -12.19 1.73
CA GLN A 149 -18.11 -12.53 0.65
C GLN A 149 -16.71 -11.98 0.93
N MET A 150 -16.62 -10.71 1.33
CA MET A 150 -15.33 -10.09 1.67
C MET A 150 -14.65 -10.81 2.83
N LEU A 151 -15.39 -11.11 3.91
CA LEU A 151 -14.85 -11.82 5.07
C LEU A 151 -14.33 -13.21 4.70
N VAL A 152 -15.06 -13.98 3.90
CA VAL A 152 -14.66 -15.33 3.48
C VAL A 152 -13.40 -15.28 2.62
N VAL A 153 -13.31 -14.34 1.67
CA VAL A 153 -12.13 -14.19 0.82
C VAL A 153 -10.91 -13.86 1.69
N ILE A 154 -11.01 -12.83 2.53
CA ILE A 154 -9.87 -12.30 3.28
C ILE A 154 -9.38 -13.31 4.34
N ARG A 155 -10.30 -13.97 5.07
CA ARG A 155 -9.93 -14.92 6.14
C ARG A 155 -9.14 -16.14 5.66
N ASN A 156 -9.21 -16.47 4.37
CA ASN A 156 -8.54 -17.62 3.78
C ASN A 156 -7.09 -17.35 3.35
N TYR A 157 -6.60 -16.12 3.51
CA TYR A 157 -5.19 -15.77 3.24
C TYR A 157 -4.34 -15.78 4.52
N GLU A 158 -3.02 -15.77 4.34
CA GLU A 158 -2.06 -15.67 5.43
C GLU A 158 -2.26 -14.42 6.28
N LEU A 159 -1.77 -14.47 7.53
CA LEU A 159 -2.04 -13.47 8.56
C LEU A 159 -1.52 -12.07 8.20
N ASP A 160 -0.37 -12.03 7.54
CA ASP A 160 0.30 -10.83 7.04
C ASP A 160 -0.49 -10.18 5.89
N VAL A 161 -0.96 -10.97 4.91
CA VAL A 161 -1.86 -10.51 3.85
C VAL A 161 -3.15 -9.96 4.45
N ARG A 162 -3.74 -10.68 5.40
CA ARG A 162 -4.96 -10.25 6.11
C ARG A 162 -4.77 -8.91 6.81
N ALA A 163 -3.66 -8.72 7.52
CA ALA A 163 -3.35 -7.47 8.20
C ALA A 163 -3.13 -6.31 7.21
N MET A 164 -2.44 -6.57 6.10
CA MET A 164 -2.22 -5.57 5.06
C MET A 164 -3.55 -5.12 4.42
N ILE A 165 -4.44 -6.07 4.10
CA ILE A 165 -5.77 -5.77 3.55
C ILE A 165 -6.64 -5.04 4.56
N LEU A 166 -6.61 -5.44 5.84
CA LEU A 166 -7.33 -4.74 6.91
C LEU A 166 -6.92 -3.26 7.00
N GLY A 167 -5.61 -2.98 6.94
CA GLY A 167 -5.09 -1.62 6.92
C GLY A 167 -5.52 -0.82 5.69
N GLY A 168 -5.66 -1.47 4.53
CA GLY A 168 -6.23 -0.87 3.33
C GLY A 168 -7.73 -0.57 3.47
N LEU A 169 -8.51 -1.51 3.99
CA LEU A 169 -9.96 -1.33 4.21
C LEU A 169 -10.23 -0.15 5.16
N LYS A 170 -9.44 0.00 6.24
CA LYS A 170 -9.55 1.15 7.15
C LYS A 170 -9.44 2.53 6.47
N GLN A 171 -8.92 2.60 5.25
CA GLN A 171 -8.82 3.83 4.46
C GLN A 171 -9.96 4.01 3.44
N ILE A 172 -10.89 3.05 3.38
CA ILE A 172 -12.02 3.04 2.44
C ILE A 172 -13.31 3.24 3.22
N GLU A 173 -13.99 4.35 2.93
CA GLU A 173 -15.30 4.67 3.51
C GLU A 173 -16.32 3.54 3.26
N GLY A 174 -17.16 3.26 4.25
CA GLY A 174 -18.21 2.23 4.16
C GLY A 174 -17.76 0.81 4.51
N THR A 175 -16.47 0.60 4.78
CA THR A 175 -15.94 -0.74 5.11
C THR A 175 -15.82 -1.02 6.62
N ASP A 176 -16.26 -0.10 7.48
CA ASP A 176 -16.12 -0.18 8.95
C ASP A 176 -16.61 -1.50 9.53
N TRP A 177 -17.76 -2.00 9.03
CA TRP A 177 -18.32 -3.27 9.47
C TRP A 177 -17.37 -4.44 9.13
N VAL A 178 -16.84 -4.49 7.91
CA VAL A 178 -15.90 -5.56 7.50
C VAL A 178 -14.61 -5.47 8.32
N VAL A 179 -14.10 -4.26 8.54
CA VAL A 179 -12.92 -3.98 9.37
C VAL A 179 -13.11 -4.55 10.78
N GLN A 180 -14.23 -4.24 11.45
CA GLN A 180 -14.50 -4.74 12.81
C GLN A 180 -14.52 -6.29 12.87
N PHE A 181 -15.15 -6.94 11.88
CA PHE A 181 -15.25 -8.41 11.83
C PHE A 181 -13.93 -9.13 11.49
N LEU A 182 -12.97 -8.42 10.87
CA LEU A 182 -11.63 -8.92 10.60
C LEU A 182 -10.66 -8.65 11.76
N GLN A 183 -10.79 -7.48 12.40
CA GLN A 183 -9.93 -7.03 13.48
C GLN A 183 -10.05 -7.92 14.72
N ASN A 184 -11.27 -8.29 15.14
CA ASN A 184 -11.46 -9.06 16.38
C ASN A 184 -10.77 -10.43 16.35
N PRO A 185 -10.94 -11.29 15.31
CA PRO A 185 -10.20 -12.54 15.23
C PRO A 185 -8.69 -12.36 15.11
N LEU A 186 -8.24 -11.31 14.41
CA LEU A 186 -6.82 -11.01 14.24
C LEU A 186 -6.16 -10.64 15.59
N LEU A 187 -6.79 -9.73 16.33
CA LEU A 187 -6.35 -9.32 17.66
C LEU A 187 -6.32 -10.50 18.63
N LYS A 188 -7.35 -11.36 18.59
CA LYS A 188 -7.40 -12.57 19.42
C LYS A 188 -6.19 -13.49 19.16
N ILE A 189 -5.85 -13.74 17.89
CA ILE A 189 -4.66 -14.53 17.51
C ILE A 189 -3.38 -13.93 18.12
N PHE A 190 -3.23 -12.60 18.09
CA PHE A 190 -2.05 -11.96 18.68
C PHE A 190 -2.04 -12.02 20.21
N GLN A 191 -3.19 -11.83 20.86
CA GLN A 191 -3.28 -11.84 22.32
C GLN A 191 -3.08 -13.24 22.91
N GLU A 192 -3.52 -14.29 22.22
CA GLU A 192 -3.33 -15.70 22.61
C GLU A 192 -1.93 -16.24 22.30
N ARG A 193 -1.05 -15.43 21.68
CA ARG A 193 0.32 -15.86 21.38
C ARG A 193 1.15 -16.01 22.67
N ASP A 194 1.87 -17.13 22.75
CA ASP A 194 2.82 -17.42 23.81
C ASP A 194 4.26 -17.06 23.41
N GLY A 195 5.14 -16.96 24.41
CA GLY A 195 6.58 -16.75 24.21
C GLY A 195 7.14 -15.58 25.00
N LEU A 196 8.41 -15.26 24.76
CA LEU A 196 9.06 -14.12 25.42
C LEU A 196 8.48 -12.80 24.91
N PHE A 197 8.27 -11.84 25.81
CA PHE A 197 7.72 -10.51 25.51
C PHE A 197 8.35 -9.88 24.25
N LYS A 198 9.68 -9.76 24.21
CA LYS A 198 10.41 -9.16 23.08
C LYS A 198 10.14 -9.89 21.76
N GLY A 199 10.07 -11.23 21.79
CA GLY A 199 9.76 -12.02 20.60
C GLY A 199 8.34 -11.78 20.11
N GLN A 200 7.36 -11.76 21.02
CA GLN A 200 5.96 -11.52 20.68
C GLN A 200 5.76 -10.13 20.04
N VAL A 201 6.27 -9.06 20.67
CA VAL A 201 6.07 -7.71 20.15
C VAL A 201 6.73 -7.50 18.80
N VAL A 202 7.93 -8.05 18.57
CA VAL A 202 8.61 -7.99 17.26
C VAL A 202 7.83 -8.75 16.19
N GLN A 203 7.32 -9.94 16.52
CA GLN A 203 6.59 -10.74 15.55
C GLN A 203 5.26 -10.07 15.15
N VAL A 204 4.48 -9.58 16.13
CA VAL A 204 3.21 -8.88 15.85
C VAL A 204 3.46 -7.57 15.10
N PHE A 205 4.55 -6.86 15.39
CA PHE A 205 4.96 -5.66 14.65
C PHE A 205 5.15 -5.95 13.16
N ASN A 206 5.88 -7.02 12.83
CA ASN A 206 6.16 -7.43 11.45
C ASN A 206 4.90 -7.93 10.74
N GLU A 207 4.07 -8.75 11.41
CA GLU A 207 2.82 -9.30 10.85
C GLU A 207 1.77 -8.21 10.59
N LEU A 208 1.78 -7.13 11.37
CA LEU A 208 0.95 -5.94 11.13
C LEU A 208 1.55 -4.98 10.09
N ASN A 209 2.76 -5.28 9.59
CA ASN A 209 3.51 -4.48 8.62
C ASN A 209 3.73 -3.04 9.11
N LEU A 210 3.99 -2.85 10.40
CA LEU A 210 4.15 -1.52 11.00
C LEU A 210 5.43 -0.81 10.57
N GLN A 211 6.38 -1.53 9.99
CA GLN A 211 7.57 -0.95 9.38
C GLN A 211 7.22 0.06 8.27
N ASN A 212 6.03 -0.06 7.68
CA ASN A 212 5.55 0.82 6.63
C ASN A 212 4.81 1.99 7.27
N ASN A 213 5.44 3.16 7.29
CA ASN A 213 4.84 4.40 7.78
C ASN A 213 4.36 4.28 9.24
N LEU A 214 5.20 3.74 10.14
CA LEU A 214 4.90 3.40 11.55
C LEU A 214 3.90 4.34 12.24
N LEU A 215 4.19 5.64 12.23
CA LEU A 215 3.42 6.64 12.98
C LEU A 215 2.04 6.93 12.39
N LYS A 216 1.81 6.59 11.12
CA LYS A 216 0.54 6.76 10.43
C LYS A 216 0.00 5.42 9.93
N ASN A 217 0.53 4.31 10.44
CA ASN A 217 0.15 3.00 9.98
C ASN A 217 -1.29 2.71 10.45
N PRO A 218 -2.22 2.32 9.56
CA PRO A 218 -3.62 2.09 9.90
C PRO A 218 -3.83 0.91 10.87
N ASN A 219 -2.82 0.07 11.10
CA ASN A 219 -2.88 -1.06 12.02
C ASN A 219 -2.24 -0.78 13.39
N LEU A 220 -1.76 0.44 13.64
CA LEU A 220 -1.08 0.79 14.90
C LEU A 220 -2.01 0.63 16.12
N ASP A 221 -3.30 0.90 15.97
CA ASP A 221 -4.33 0.67 17.00
C ASP A 221 -4.46 -0.81 17.38
N ILE A 222 -4.30 -1.72 16.41
CA ILE A 222 -4.35 -3.16 16.66
C ILE A 222 -3.14 -3.58 17.48
N PHE A 223 -1.95 -3.05 17.16
CA PHE A 223 -0.75 -3.30 17.93
C PHE A 223 -0.89 -2.80 19.37
N TYR A 224 -1.40 -1.60 19.58
CA TYR A 224 -1.67 -1.09 20.93
C TYR A 224 -2.71 -1.93 21.67
N SER A 225 -3.77 -2.37 21.01
CA SER A 225 -4.77 -3.27 21.61
C SER A 225 -4.17 -4.63 21.98
N PHE A 226 -3.21 -5.13 21.19
CA PHE A 226 -2.44 -6.31 21.54
C PHE A 226 -1.55 -6.06 22.76
N ALA A 227 -0.81 -4.94 22.75
CA ALA A 227 0.13 -4.57 23.80
C ALA A 227 -0.54 -4.37 25.17
N ALA A 228 -1.85 -4.09 25.19
CA ALA A 228 -2.65 -4.04 26.41
C ALA A 228 -2.51 -5.30 27.29
N LYS A 229 -2.21 -6.48 26.71
CA LYS A 229 -1.95 -7.72 27.48
C LYS A 229 -0.75 -7.61 28.42
N PHE A 230 0.17 -6.67 28.18
CA PHE A 230 1.39 -6.48 28.97
C PHE A 230 1.33 -5.28 29.91
N GLU A 231 0.25 -4.51 29.95
CA GLU A 231 0.16 -3.21 30.65
C GLU A 231 0.44 -3.29 32.16
N SER A 232 0.30 -4.45 32.78
CA SER A 232 0.74 -4.67 34.16
C SER A 232 2.25 -4.56 34.36
N THR A 233 3.04 -4.59 33.29
CA THR A 233 4.52 -4.62 33.30
C THR A 233 5.17 -3.64 32.33
N MET A 234 4.57 -3.43 31.16
CA MET A 234 5.11 -2.63 30.05
C MET A 234 4.00 -1.82 29.41
N THR A 235 4.23 -0.53 29.18
CA THR A 235 3.27 0.30 28.45
C THR A 235 3.18 -0.11 26.97
N LYS A 236 2.12 0.34 26.29
CA LYS A 236 1.97 0.14 24.85
C LYS A 236 3.07 0.86 24.04
N GLU A 237 3.52 2.02 24.49
CA GLU A 237 4.67 2.75 23.91
C GLU A 237 5.97 1.96 24.12
N ALA A 238 6.20 1.42 25.32
CA ALA A 238 7.37 0.58 25.60
C ALA A 238 7.40 -0.67 24.74
N SER A 239 6.24 -1.29 24.52
CA SER A 239 6.06 -2.45 23.65
C SER A 239 6.36 -2.10 22.19
N LEU A 240 5.83 -0.97 21.70
CA LEU A 240 6.07 -0.51 20.34
C LEU A 240 7.54 -0.19 20.09
N ILE A 241 8.18 0.52 21.03
CA ILE A 241 9.59 0.89 20.94
C ILE A 241 10.48 -0.35 21.02
N THR A 242 10.18 -1.30 21.90
CA THR A 242 10.91 -2.58 21.97
C THR A 242 10.93 -3.29 20.61
N ALA A 243 9.77 -3.32 19.93
CA ALA A 243 9.65 -3.92 18.61
C ALA A 243 10.36 -3.10 17.52
N ALA A 244 10.10 -1.80 17.47
CA ALA A 244 10.64 -0.89 16.47
C ALA A 244 12.18 -0.83 16.53
N ARG A 245 12.79 -0.84 17.73
CA ARG A 245 14.25 -0.90 17.90
C ARG A 245 14.85 -2.15 17.28
N ALA A 246 14.18 -3.30 17.42
CA ALA A 246 14.65 -4.56 16.84
C ALA A 246 14.55 -4.58 15.30
N VAL A 247 13.60 -3.85 14.72
CA VAL A 247 13.37 -3.83 13.26
C VAL A 247 14.19 -2.74 12.57
N TYR A 248 14.18 -1.51 13.09
CA TYR A 248 14.87 -0.37 12.47
C TYR A 248 16.29 -0.16 12.99
N GLY A 249 16.60 -0.64 14.19
CA GLY A 249 17.76 -0.19 14.95
C GLY A 249 17.54 1.19 15.60
N ASP A 250 18.38 1.51 16.58
CA ASP A 250 18.21 2.70 17.44
C ASP A 250 18.36 4.02 16.68
N ILE A 251 19.40 4.13 15.83
CA ILE A 251 19.71 5.39 15.12
C ILE A 251 18.64 5.73 14.06
N PRO A 252 18.24 4.81 13.15
CA PRO A 252 17.21 5.11 12.17
C PRO A 252 15.85 5.42 12.81
N LEU A 253 15.47 4.69 13.87
CA LEU A 253 14.25 4.94 14.63
C LEU A 253 14.27 6.32 15.31
N GLY A 254 15.38 6.67 15.96
CA GLY A 254 15.55 7.97 16.60
C GLY A 254 15.38 9.14 15.62
N LYS A 255 16.01 9.07 14.45
CA LYS A 255 15.86 10.08 13.38
C LYS A 255 14.42 10.19 12.89
N MET A 256 13.71 9.07 12.73
CA MET A 256 12.31 9.05 12.32
C MET A 256 11.40 9.74 13.36
N LEU A 257 11.56 9.39 14.65
CA LEU A 257 10.76 9.96 15.73
C LEU A 257 11.07 11.44 15.95
N GLU A 258 12.34 11.85 15.87
CA GLU A 258 12.74 13.25 15.97
C GLU A 258 12.16 14.08 14.81
N ALA A 259 12.24 13.58 13.58
CA ALA A 259 11.69 14.26 12.42
C ALA A 259 10.16 14.42 12.52
N ALA A 260 9.47 13.42 13.08
CA ALA A 260 8.05 13.51 13.38
C ALA A 260 7.80 14.56 14.47
N TRP A 261 8.47 14.48 15.62
CA TRP A 261 8.35 15.42 16.73
C TRP A 261 8.57 16.88 16.30
N ARG A 262 9.59 17.17 15.48
CA ARG A 262 9.85 18.53 14.96
C ARG A 262 8.72 19.08 14.07
N LYS A 263 7.97 18.21 13.42
CA LYS A 263 6.83 18.56 12.56
C LYS A 263 5.51 18.52 13.30
N ASP A 264 5.49 17.95 14.50
CA ASP A 264 4.28 17.61 15.23
C ASP A 264 3.75 18.82 15.97
N THR A 265 2.58 19.32 15.56
CA THR A 265 1.78 20.26 16.35
C THR A 265 0.95 19.56 17.44
N ASP A 266 0.86 18.22 17.44
CA ASP A 266 -0.07 17.40 18.25
C ASP A 266 0.61 16.44 19.26
N ALA A 267 1.92 16.55 19.52
CA ALA A 267 2.66 15.86 20.59
C ALA A 267 2.63 14.30 20.59
N THR A 268 2.21 13.65 19.50
CA THR A 268 2.09 12.18 19.38
C THR A 268 3.44 11.45 19.34
N ALA A 269 4.47 12.08 18.79
CA ALA A 269 5.82 11.50 18.73
C ALA A 269 6.57 11.58 20.07
N THR A 270 6.16 12.48 20.98
CA THR A 270 6.87 12.74 22.24
C THR A 270 6.96 11.50 23.14
N PRO A 271 5.86 10.77 23.45
CA PRO A 271 5.94 9.59 24.32
C PRO A 271 6.85 8.49 23.75
N LEU A 272 6.85 8.32 22.43
CA LEU A 272 7.67 7.34 21.73
C LEU A 272 9.16 7.71 21.80
N LEU A 273 9.47 8.99 21.61
CA LEU A 273 10.83 9.51 21.69
C LEU A 273 11.40 9.37 23.12
N LEU A 274 10.60 9.74 24.13
CA LEU A 274 10.96 9.58 25.55
C LEU A 274 11.22 8.11 25.90
N GLU A 275 10.35 7.21 25.42
CA GLU A 275 10.47 5.78 25.70
C GLU A 275 11.68 5.15 25.01
N LEU A 276 12.00 5.54 23.77
CA LEU A 276 13.25 5.15 23.11
C LEU A 276 14.47 5.47 23.99
N PHE A 277 14.51 6.68 24.54
CA PHE A 277 15.62 7.11 25.39
C PHE A 277 15.66 6.37 26.72
N ARG A 278 14.50 6.11 27.32
CA ARG A 278 14.40 5.33 28.56
C ARG A 278 15.03 3.95 28.38
N GLN A 279 14.69 3.26 27.29
CA GLN A 279 15.23 1.93 27.00
C GLN A 279 16.71 1.98 26.63
N TRP A 280 17.13 2.95 25.82
CA TRP A 280 18.54 3.12 25.46
C TRP A 280 19.41 3.35 26.71
N ASN A 281 18.99 4.21 27.63
CA ASN A 281 19.68 4.46 28.90
C ASN A 281 19.71 3.24 29.84
N ALA A 282 18.72 2.36 29.76
CA ALA A 282 18.73 1.11 30.50
C ALA A 282 19.77 0.12 29.93
N ASP A 283 19.90 0.07 28.59
CA ASP A 283 20.84 -0.80 27.89
C ASP A 283 22.31 -0.33 28.00
N THR A 284 22.56 0.99 27.98
CA THR A 284 23.91 1.59 28.06
C THR A 284 24.57 1.39 29.42
N LYS A 285 23.78 1.26 30.49
CA LYS A 285 24.30 0.78 31.79
C LYS A 285 24.85 -0.65 31.73
N SER A 286 24.58 -1.40 30.65
CA SER A 286 25.10 -2.76 30.44
C SER A 286 26.27 -2.84 29.45
N HIS A 287 26.38 -1.98 28.42
CA HIS A 287 27.43 -2.09 27.37
C HIS A 287 27.94 -0.73 26.85
N GLN A 288 28.64 0.01 27.70
CA GLN A 288 29.22 1.31 27.37
C GLN A 288 30.32 1.26 26.27
N ARG A 289 30.94 0.10 26.04
CA ARG A 289 32.07 -0.07 25.08
C ARG A 289 31.68 -0.30 23.61
N ASP A 290 30.52 -0.88 23.33
CA ASP A 290 30.11 -1.20 21.94
C ASP A 290 29.56 0.02 21.20
N ILE A 291 29.17 1.04 21.96
CA ILE A 291 28.62 2.31 21.47
C ILE A 291 29.75 3.22 21.00
N ASP A 292 30.86 3.29 21.73
CA ASP A 292 32.04 4.07 21.37
C ASP A 292 32.65 3.64 20.02
N ASN A 293 32.58 2.34 19.68
CA ASN A 293 33.12 1.80 18.42
C ASN A 293 32.19 1.95 17.20
N LYS A 294 30.90 2.26 17.39
CA LYS A 294 29.94 2.46 16.27
C LYS A 294 29.69 3.94 15.97
N LEU A 295 30.23 4.85 16.76
CA LEU A 295 29.91 6.28 16.75
C LEU A 295 31.17 7.15 16.59
N GLU A 296 31.94 6.94 15.51
CA GLU A 296 32.95 7.92 15.09
C GLU A 296 32.26 9.19 14.54
N GLY A 297 32.07 10.18 15.41
CA GLY A 297 31.59 11.52 15.08
C GLY A 297 31.16 12.35 16.30
N ASP A 298 31.77 13.52 16.47
CA ASP A 298 31.79 14.43 17.63
C ASP A 298 30.53 14.46 18.53
N LEU A 299 30.62 13.72 19.63
CA LEU A 299 29.52 13.35 20.52
C LEU A 299 29.02 14.52 21.40
N GLN A 300 29.90 15.45 21.76
CA GLN A 300 29.57 16.49 22.75
C GLN A 300 28.55 17.48 22.16
N ALA A 301 28.69 17.83 20.88
CA ALA A 301 27.77 18.73 20.20
C ALA A 301 26.38 18.11 19.95
N SER A 302 26.30 16.81 19.61
CA SER A 302 25.02 16.13 19.40
C SER A 302 24.32 15.80 20.70
N TYR A 303 25.04 15.37 21.74
CA TYR A 303 24.47 15.13 23.07
C TYR A 303 24.02 16.43 23.74
N ASP A 304 24.81 17.52 23.66
CA ASP A 304 24.45 18.80 24.26
C ASP A 304 23.35 19.53 23.48
N ALA A 305 23.33 19.48 22.14
CA ALA A 305 22.20 20.00 21.35
C ALA A 305 20.90 19.24 21.64
N TYR A 306 21.00 17.95 21.96
CA TYR A 306 19.90 17.04 22.22
C TYR A 306 19.34 17.15 23.64
N ILE A 307 20.21 17.27 24.65
CA ILE A 307 19.81 17.64 26.02
C ILE A 307 19.25 19.06 26.03
N SER A 308 19.81 20.00 25.26
CA SER A 308 19.29 21.37 25.17
C SER A 308 17.92 21.44 24.48
N ALA A 309 17.63 20.55 23.54
CA ALA A 309 16.29 20.37 22.96
C ALA A 309 15.30 19.73 23.96
N PHE A 310 15.75 18.74 24.72
CA PHE A 310 14.95 18.07 25.77
C PHE A 310 14.60 19.01 26.93
N VAL A 311 15.54 19.85 27.38
CA VAL A 311 15.35 20.84 28.46
C VAL A 311 14.46 22.01 28.04
N LYS A 312 14.36 22.33 26.74
CA LYS A 312 13.43 23.35 26.22
C LYS A 312 12.00 22.84 26.00
N ALA A 313 11.80 21.51 26.03
CA ALA A 313 10.51 20.87 25.78
C ALA A 313 9.74 20.52 27.08
N ILE A 314 10.31 20.83 28.24
CA ILE A 314 9.68 20.82 29.57
C ILE A 314 9.49 22.28 29.99
#